data_AF-A0A4Q3JYT6-F1
#
_entry.id   AF-A0A4Q3JYT6-F1
#
_cell.length_a   1.000
_cell.length_b   1.000
_cell.length_c   1.000
_cell.angle_alpha   90.00
_cell.angle_beta   90.00
_cell.angle_gamma   90.00
#
_symmetry.space_group_name_H-M   'P 1'
#
loop_
_entity.id
_entity.type
_entity.pdbx_description
1 polymer ?
#
loop_
_entity_poly.entity_id
_entity_poly.type
_entity_poly.pdbx_seq_one_letter_code
_entity_poly.pdbx_strand_id
1 'polypeptide(L)'
;MALFGLITLGSSAYFAAWPAPARVAFLRWMMVATGFATVQGMVWGMATVFHGLGSIPGEVPVKILFVGLGESLSLGILGFALLALGALLTAVGHRRLADQGA
;
A
#
# COMPACT_ATOMS: atom_id res chain seq x y z
N MET A 1 0.75 4.79 5.13
CA MET A 1 0.52 3.49 4.46
C MET A 1 -0.79 2.82 4.93
N ALA A 2 -0.91 2.37 6.20
CA ALA A 2 -2.04 1.53 6.65
C ALA A 2 -3.43 2.16 6.44
N LEU A 3 -3.61 3.43 6.81
CA LEU A 3 -4.87 4.15 6.62
C LEU A 3 -5.29 4.21 5.14
N PHE A 4 -4.38 4.61 4.26
CA PHE A 4 -4.63 4.67 2.82
C PHE A 4 -4.95 3.29 2.23
N GLY A 5 -4.21 2.26 2.66
CA GLY A 5 -4.45 0.87 2.24
C GLY A 5 -5.84 0.38 2.65
N LEU A 6 -6.26 0.62 3.90
CA LEU A 6 -7.59 0.24 4.39
C LEU A 6 -8.72 0.99 3.67
N ILE A 7 -8.55 2.30 3.44
CA ILE A 7 -9.52 3.10 2.68
C ILE A 7 -9.62 2.61 1.23
N THR A 8 -8.48 2.31 0.59
CA THR A 8 -8.44 1.75 -0.77
C THR A 8 -9.14 0.40 -0.83
N LEU A 9 -8.84 -0.49 0.11
CA LEU A 9 -9.44 -1.81 0.15
C LEU A 9 -10.96 -1.74 0.41
N GLY A 10 -11.38 -0.95 1.39
CA GLY A 10 -12.78 -0.75 1.72
C GLY A 10 -13.58 -0.13 0.57
N SER A 11 -13.04 0.91 -0.07
CA SER A 11 -13.67 1.52 -1.25
C SER A 11 -13.73 0.57 -2.45
N SER A 12 -12.69 -0.24 -2.67
CA SER A 12 -12.66 -1.24 -3.74
C SER A 12 -13.67 -2.36 -3.49
N ALA A 13 -13.79 -2.83 -2.24
CA ALA A 13 -14.80 -3.82 -1.84
C ALA A 13 -16.23 -3.29 -2.01
N TYR A 14 -16.46 -2.04 -1.59
CA TYR A 14 -17.74 -1.37 -1.75
C TYR A 14 -18.11 -1.18 -3.23
N PHE A 15 -17.14 -0.81 -4.08
CA PHE A 15 -17.35 -0.72 -5.53
C PHE A 15 -17.58 -2.08 -6.19
N ALA A 16 -16.91 -3.14 -5.73
CA ALA A 16 -17.16 -4.49 -6.21
C ALA A 16 -18.61 -4.94 -5.92
N ALA A 17 -19.16 -4.55 -4.76
CA ALA A 17 -20.54 -4.84 -4.37
C ALA A 17 -21.57 -3.95 -5.09
N TRP A 18 -21.31 -2.64 -5.18
CA TRP A 18 -22.17 -1.64 -5.81
C TRP A 18 -21.38 -0.80 -6.83
N PRO A 19 -21.26 -1.29 -8.07
CA PRO A 19 -20.51 -0.60 -9.10
C PRO A 19 -21.24 0.68 -9.52
N ALA A 20 -20.51 1.78 -9.62
CA ALA A 20 -21.03 3.05 -10.13
C ALA A 20 -19.92 3.78 -10.92
N PRO A 21 -20.19 4.32 -12.13
CA PRO A 21 -19.16 4.91 -12.99
C PRO A 21 -18.39 6.06 -12.31
N ALA A 22 -19.10 6.86 -11.50
CA ALA A 22 -18.53 7.99 -10.76
C ALA A 22 -17.42 7.59 -9.77
N ARG A 23 -17.37 6.32 -9.34
CA ARG A 23 -16.40 5.84 -8.33
C ARG A 23 -15.07 5.39 -8.93
N VAL A 24 -15.00 5.17 -10.24
CA VAL A 24 -13.80 4.66 -10.92
C VAL A 24 -12.64 5.65 -10.83
N ALA A 25 -12.90 6.94 -11.06
CA ALA A 25 -11.88 7.98 -10.98
C ALA A 25 -11.30 8.09 -9.56
N PHE A 26 -12.16 8.04 -8.54
CA PHE A 26 -11.75 8.05 -7.14
C PHE A 26 -10.86 6.85 -6.79
N LEU A 27 -11.27 5.63 -7.17
CA LEU A 27 -10.50 4.41 -6.91
C LEU A 27 -9.11 4.45 -7.54
N ARG A 28 -9.01 4.94 -8.78
CA ARG A 28 -7.72 5.08 -9.47
C ARG A 28 -6.76 5.97 -8.68
N TRP A 29 -7.22 7.14 -8.27
CA TRP A 29 -6.39 8.07 -7.49
C TRP A 29 -6.08 7.55 -6.09
N MET A 30 -7.01 6.83 -5.46
CA MET A 30 -6.81 6.22 -4.15
C MET A 30 -5.76 5.09 -4.18
N MET A 31 -5.77 4.26 -5.23
CA MET A 31 -4.71 3.27 -5.45
C MET A 31 -3.34 3.93 -5.66
N VAL A 32 -3.27 5.01 -6.44
CA VAL A 32 -2.03 5.77 -6.61
C VAL A 32 -1.53 6.36 -5.28
N ALA A 33 -2.42 6.95 -4.48
CA ALA A 33 -2.09 7.47 -3.16
C ALA A 33 -1.57 6.38 -2.22
N THR A 34 -2.16 5.19 -2.23
CA THR A 34 -1.69 4.04 -1.45
C THR A 34 -0.32 3.53 -1.93
N GLY A 35 -0.06 3.56 -3.23
CA GLY A 35 1.27 3.29 -3.80
C GLY A 35 2.33 4.24 -3.24
N PHE A 36 2.09 5.55 -3.35
CA PHE A 36 3.01 6.54 -2.78
C PHE A 36 3.17 6.42 -1.27
N ALA A 37 2.08 6.18 -0.54
CA ALA A 37 2.12 5.98 0.90
C ALA A 37 2.91 4.72 1.31
N THR A 38 2.92 3.68 0.46
CA THR A 38 3.71 2.46 0.66
C THR A 38 5.20 2.75 0.48
N VAL A 39 5.57 3.38 -0.64
CA VAL A 39 6.96 3.79 -0.90
C VAL A 39 7.48 4.73 0.19
N GLN A 40 6.66 5.71 0.60
CA GLN A 40 7.00 6.61 1.71
C GLN A 40 7.29 5.83 3.01
N GLY A 41 6.47 4.83 3.34
CA GLY A 41 6.68 3.99 4.54
C GLY A 41 8.00 3.22 4.48
N MET A 42 8.34 2.65 3.33
CA MET A 42 9.63 1.96 3.12
C MET A 42 10.81 2.91 3.27
N VAL A 43 10.75 4.09 2.65
CA VAL A 43 11.79 5.13 2.73
C VAL A 43 11.96 5.60 4.17
N TRP A 44 10.85 5.79 4.90
CA TRP A 44 10.88 6.20 6.30
C TRP A 44 11.53 5.16 7.20
N GLY A 45 11.17 3.88 7.04
CA GLY A 45 11.79 2.78 7.79
C GLY A 45 13.31 2.75 7.55
N MET A 46 13.72 2.85 6.29
CA MET A 46 15.13 2.82 5.92
C MET A 46 15.89 4.04 6.46
N ALA A 47 15.30 5.24 6.39
CA ALA A 47 15.87 6.45 6.97
C ALA A 47 16.01 6.35 8.50
N THR A 48 15.03 5.75 9.18
CA THR A 48 15.07 5.53 10.64
C THR A 48 16.22 4.61 11.03
N VAL A 49 16.43 3.54 10.26
CA VAL A 49 17.58 2.62 10.45
C VAL A 49 18.89 3.39 10.28
N PHE A 50 19.08 4.10 9.17
CA PHE A 50 20.34 4.83 8.92
C PHE A 50 20.61 5.94 9.96
N HIS A 51 19.57 6.66 10.38
CA HIS A 51 19.72 7.68 11.42
C HIS A 51 20.07 7.04 12.77
N GLY A 52 19.43 5.92 13.13
CA GLY A 52 19.73 5.18 14.35
C GLY A 52 21.16 4.66 14.37
N LEU A 53 21.66 4.10 13.26
CA LEU A 53 23.03 3.62 13.13
C LEU A 53 24.06 4.73 13.38
N GLY A 54 23.82 5.94 12.87
CA GLY A 54 24.71 7.09 13.06
C GLY A 54 24.81 7.58 14.52
N SER A 55 23.88 7.18 15.38
CA SER A 55 23.84 7.55 16.79
C SER A 55 24.50 6.54 17.74
N ILE A 56 24.87 5.35 17.23
CA ILE A 56 25.48 4.29 18.03
C ILE A 56 27.01 4.50 18.03
N PRO A 57 27.64 4.75 19.19
CA PRO A 57 29.10 4.83 19.27
C PRO A 57 29.73 3.44 19.11
N GLY A 58 30.75 3.33 18.25
CA GLY A 58 31.52 2.10 18.04
C GLY A 58 31.07 1.27 16.84
N GLU A 59 31.46 -0.01 16.80
CA GLU A 59 31.06 -0.93 15.73
C GLU A 59 29.57 -1.25 15.83
N VAL A 60 28.85 -1.05 14.74
CA VAL A 60 27.42 -1.36 14.69
C VAL A 60 27.20 -2.81 14.27
N PRO A 61 26.47 -3.62 15.05
CA PRO A 61 26.17 -4.99 14.67
C PRO A 61 25.40 -5.05 13.34
N VAL A 62 25.98 -5.71 12.34
CA VAL A 62 25.38 -5.92 11.01
C VAL A 62 23.97 -6.52 11.09
N LYS A 63 23.69 -7.31 12.13
CA LYS A 63 22.35 -7.87 12.40
C LYS A 63 21.27 -6.79 12.56
N ILE A 64 21.57 -5.65 13.19
CA ILE A 64 20.61 -4.55 13.39
C ILE A 64 20.21 -3.95 12.04
N LEU A 65 21.18 -3.81 11.13
CA LEU A 65 20.97 -3.29 9.79
C LEU A 65 20.03 -4.19 8.99
N PHE A 66 20.26 -5.51 9.00
CA PHE A 66 19.40 -6.48 8.32
C PHE A 66 18.00 -6.57 8.90
N VAL A 67 17.84 -6.49 10.23
CA VAL A 67 16.52 -6.48 10.86
C VAL A 67 15.74 -5.23 10.45
N GLY A 68 16.35 -4.05 10.54
CA GLY A 68 15.71 -2.79 10.17
C GLY A 68 15.34 -2.71 8.68
N LEU A 69 16.19 -3.24 7.80
CA LEU A 69 15.86 -3.41 6.37
C LEU A 69 14.69 -4.38 6.17
N GLY A 70 14.69 -5.51 6.90
CA GLY A 70 13.59 -6.48 6.87
C GLY A 70 12.24 -5.87 7.25
N GLU A 71 12.21 -5.06 8.31
CA GLU A 71 11.00 -4.33 8.73
C GLU A 71 10.56 -3.26 7.72
N SER A 72 11.50 -2.58 7.08
CA SER A 72 11.20 -1.61 6.03
C SER A 72 10.59 -2.26 4.79
N LEU A 73 11.07 -3.46 4.43
CA LEU A 73 10.55 -4.24 3.31
C LEU A 73 9.20 -4.89 3.63
N SER A 74 8.96 -5.30 4.87
CA SER A 74 7.67 -5.89 5.27
C SER A 74 6.52 -4.87 5.13
N LEU A 75 6.78 -3.58 5.41
CA LEU A 75 5.85 -2.48 5.11
C LEU A 75 5.52 -2.40 3.62
N GLY A 76 6.54 -2.58 2.76
CA GLY A 76 6.38 -2.64 1.32
C GLY A 76 5.48 -3.81 0.88
N ILE A 77 5.79 -5.03 1.36
CA ILE A 77 5.04 -6.25 1.06
C ILE A 77 3.56 -6.06 1.40
N LEU A 78 3.26 -5.56 2.61
CA LEU A 78 1.88 -5.35 3.03
C LEU A 78 1.17 -4.30 2.15
N GLY A 79 1.87 -3.22 1.77
CA GLY A 79 1.28 -2.14 0.97
C GLY A 79 0.95 -2.58 -0.45
N PHE A 80 1.86 -3.32 -1.08
CA PHE A 80 1.60 -3.92 -2.39
C PHE A 80 0.54 -5.02 -2.35
N ALA A 81 0.45 -5.79 -1.26
CA ALA A 81 -0.63 -6.77 -1.09
C ALA A 81 -2.01 -6.10 -1.03
N LEU A 82 -2.14 -4.99 -0.30
CA LEU A 82 -3.38 -4.21 -0.24
C LEU A 82 -3.75 -3.60 -1.60
N LEU A 83 -2.75 -3.13 -2.36
CA LEU A 83 -2.97 -2.65 -3.73
C LEU A 83 -3.43 -3.75 -4.67
N ALA A 84 -2.81 -4.94 -4.62
CA ALA A 84 -3.20 -6.08 -5.44
C ALA A 84 -4.65 -6.50 -5.16
N LEU A 85 -5.04 -6.55 -3.88
CA LEU A 85 -6.43 -6.84 -3.49
C LEU A 85 -7.40 -5.74 -3.95
N GLY A 86 -7.04 -4.47 -3.80
CA GLY A 86 -7.83 -3.35 -4.29
C GLY A 86 -8.04 -3.38 -5.81
N ALA A 87 -6.98 -3.69 -6.56
CA ALA A 87 -7.03 -3.85 -8.01
C ALA A 87 -7.92 -5.04 -8.43
N LEU A 88 -7.81 -6.19 -7.75
CA LEU A 88 -8.67 -7.35 -7.98
C LEU A 88 -10.16 -7.00 -7.77
N LEU A 89 -10.48 -6.36 -6.64
CA LEU A 89 -11.85 -5.95 -6.34
C LEU A 89 -12.37 -4.91 -7.35
N THR A 90 -11.52 -3.99 -7.78
CA THR A 90 -11.87 -3.00 -8.80
C THR A 90 -12.13 -3.66 -10.16
N ALA A 91 -11.36 -4.69 -10.54
CA ALA A 91 -11.61 -5.47 -11.75
C ALA A 91 -12.96 -6.21 -11.69
N VAL A 92 -13.31 -6.79 -10.53
CA VAL A 92 -14.63 -7.40 -10.30
C VAL A 92 -15.76 -6.37 -10.43
N GLY A 93 -15.59 -5.18 -9.85
CA GLY A 93 -16.55 -4.08 -9.98
C GLY A 93 -16.74 -3.62 -11.43
N HIS A 94 -15.65 -3.52 -12.20
CA HIS A 94 -15.71 -3.20 -13.63
C HIS A 94 -16.46 -4.24 -14.44
N ARG A 95 -16.24 -5.53 -14.17
CA ARG A 95 -16.97 -6.62 -14.83
C ARG A 95 -18.48 -6.51 -14.57
N ARG A 96 -18.88 -6.29 -13.31
CA ARG A 96 -20.30 -6.13 -12.95
C ARG A 96 -20.92 -4.88 -13.55
N LEU A 97 -20.16 -3.78 -13.65
CA LEU A 97 -20.62 -2.55 -14.30
C LEU A 97 -20.91 -2.80 -15.79
N ALA A 98 -20.05 -3.58 -16.47
CA ALA A 98 -20.24 -3.95 -17.86
C ALA A 98 -21.48 -4.84 -18.05
N ASP A 99 -21.69 -5.82 -17.17
CA ASP A 99 -22.87 -6.70 -17.19
C ASP A 99 -24.21 -5.95 -16.98
N GLN A 100 -24.19 -4.78 -16.34
CA GLN A 100 -25.39 -3.94 -16.13
C GLN A 100 -25.70 -2.99 -17.29
N GLY A 101 -24.72 -2.75 -18.17
CA GLY A 101 -24.85 -1.87 -19.34
C GLY A 101 -25.10 -2.60 -20.65
N ALA A 102 -25.18 -3.94 -20.62
CA ALA A 102 -25.53 -4.82 -21.74
C ALA A 102 -27.00 -5.26 -21.64
#